data_AF-A0A7J8R214-F1
#
_entry.id   AF-A0A7J8R214-F1
#
_cell.length_a   1.000
_cell.length_b   1.000
_cell.length_c   1.000
_cell.angle_alpha   90.00
_cell.angle_beta   90.00
_cell.angle_gamma   90.00
#
_symmetry.space_group_name_H-M   'P 1'
#
loop_
_entity.id
_entity.type
_entity.pdbx_description
1 polymer ?
#
loop_
_entity_poly.entity_id
_entity_poly.type
_entity_poly.pdbx_seq_one_letter_code
_entity_poly.pdbx_strand_id
1 'polypeptide(L)'
;MASKPFIALATTVLFFSLIAVNHFGKPFHGKLGEMEIVPITDAVGPESVAFHPLGDGPYVGISDGRIIKWQPNEHRWISFGITSPNREGCEGKDDHETREHICGRPLGICFHESTGDLYIADAYMGLLKLGPAGGLATPIPTHAQPQPIPSTFTNSLDINQSDGSIYFTHTSSLYHR
;
A
#
# COMPACT_ATOMS: atom_id res chain seq x y z
N MET A 1 30.23 59.67 18.02
CA MET A 1 29.92 58.36 18.65
C MET A 1 28.41 58.27 18.80
N ALA A 2 27.67 57.89 17.76
CA ALA A 2 27.40 56.52 17.27
C ALA A 2 26.36 55.79 18.13
N SER A 3 25.08 55.89 17.75
CA SER A 3 23.95 55.06 18.23
C SER A 3 22.73 55.44 17.35
N LYS A 4 21.94 54.59 16.67
CA LYS A 4 21.75 53.13 16.63
C LYS A 4 21.08 52.77 15.28
N PRO A 5 21.61 51.88 14.43
CA PRO A 5 20.84 51.22 13.38
C PRO A 5 20.45 49.82 13.88
N PHE A 6 19.67 49.72 14.95
CA PHE A 6 19.29 48.42 15.53
C PHE A 6 17.80 48.25 15.80
N ILE A 7 16.99 49.30 15.62
CA ILE A 7 15.55 49.24 15.95
C ILE A 7 14.70 48.85 14.74
N ALA A 8 15.11 49.19 13.50
CA ALA A 8 14.31 48.90 12.31
C ALA A 8 14.35 47.42 11.85
N LEU A 9 15.40 46.66 12.20
CA LEU A 9 15.54 45.25 11.80
C LEU A 9 14.77 44.30 12.73
N ALA A 10 14.59 44.68 14.00
CA ALA A 10 13.88 43.85 14.97
C ALA A 10 12.36 43.81 14.73
N THR A 11 11.77 44.91 14.23
CA THR A 11 10.32 45.03 14.01
C THR A 11 9.84 44.26 12.77
N THR A 12 10.65 44.15 11.72
CA THR A 12 10.29 43.42 10.49
C THR A 12 10.39 41.90 10.67
N VAL A 13 11.37 41.41 11.44
CA VAL A 13 11.50 39.97 11.74
C VAL A 13 10.36 39.47 12.63
N LEU A 14 9.89 40.28 13.59
CA LEU A 14 8.73 39.96 14.42
C LEU A 14 7.41 39.92 13.63
N PHE A 15 7.24 40.80 12.65
CA PHE A 15 6.03 40.80 11.81
C PHE A 15 5.98 39.61 10.85
N PHE A 16 7.11 39.22 10.23
CA PHE A 16 7.16 38.03 9.37
C PHE A 16 7.05 36.71 10.14
N SER A 17 7.57 36.64 11.37
CA SER A 17 7.39 35.46 12.22
C SER A 17 5.94 35.31 12.72
N LEU A 18 5.23 36.41 13.02
CA LEU A 18 3.79 36.37 13.31
C LEU A 18 2.93 35.98 12.11
N ILE A 19 3.31 36.35 10.88
CA ILE A 19 2.61 35.90 9.66
C ILE A 19 2.92 34.43 9.35
N ALA A 20 4.17 33.97 9.53
CA ALA A 20 4.55 32.59 9.31
C ALA A 20 3.91 31.62 10.33
N VAL A 21 3.79 32.02 11.60
CA VAL A 21 3.10 31.23 12.65
C VAL A 21 1.59 31.15 12.40
N ASN A 22 0.99 32.14 11.74
CA ASN A 22 -0.43 32.12 11.37
C ASN A 22 -0.74 31.40 10.04
N HIS A 23 0.28 31.08 9.22
CA HIS A 23 0.13 30.32 7.98
C HIS A 23 0.58 28.86 8.07
N PHE A 24 1.47 28.53 9.00
CA PHE A 24 1.81 27.14 9.33
C PHE A 24 0.95 26.66 10.51
N GLY A 25 -0.16 25.99 10.18
CA GLY A 25 -0.99 25.34 11.19
C GLY A 25 -2.35 25.98 11.42
N LYS A 26 -3.01 26.51 10.38
CA LYS A 26 -4.49 26.46 10.43
C LYS A 26 -4.85 24.97 10.45
N PRO A 27 -5.55 24.47 11.48
CA PRO A 27 -6.18 23.16 11.38
C PRO A 27 -7.01 23.19 10.12
N PHE A 28 -6.93 22.13 9.32
CA PHE A 28 -7.83 21.93 8.21
C PHE A 28 -9.27 22.06 8.76
N HIS A 29 -9.90 23.21 8.51
CA HIS A 29 -11.30 23.49 8.85
C HIS A 29 -12.22 23.08 7.69
N GLY A 30 -11.80 22.12 6.86
CA GLY A 30 -12.78 21.25 6.25
C GLY A 30 -13.32 20.37 7.37
N LYS A 31 -14.65 20.26 7.50
CA LYS A 31 -15.21 19.07 8.16
C LYS A 31 -14.52 17.88 7.49
N LEU A 32 -13.58 17.23 8.17
CA LEU A 32 -13.25 15.86 7.83
C LEU A 32 -14.62 15.15 7.90
N GLY A 33 -15.05 14.53 6.81
CA GLY A 33 -16.31 13.80 6.81
C GLY A 33 -16.38 12.86 8.00
N GLU A 34 -17.58 12.37 8.31
CA GLU A 34 -17.72 11.29 9.29
C GLU A 34 -16.70 10.18 8.97
N MET A 35 -15.78 9.94 9.89
CA MET A 35 -14.77 8.89 9.75
C MET A 35 -15.42 7.58 10.16
N GLU A 36 -15.50 6.65 9.22
CA GLU A 36 -15.95 5.30 9.49
C GLU A 36 -14.73 4.39 9.68
N ILE A 37 -14.69 3.65 10.79
CA ILE A 37 -13.72 2.58 10.98
C ILE A 37 -14.28 1.32 10.34
N VAL A 38 -13.57 0.82 9.34
CA VAL A 38 -13.93 -0.41 8.63
C VAL A 38 -13.02 -1.55 9.10
N PRO A 39 -13.47 -2.43 10.03
CA PRO A 39 -12.62 -3.45 10.61
C PRO A 39 -12.31 -4.57 9.63
N ILE A 40 -11.08 -5.07 9.67
CA ILE A 40 -10.68 -6.35 9.07
C ILE A 40 -10.75 -7.40 10.17
N THR A 41 -11.53 -8.45 9.95
CA THR A 41 -11.73 -9.53 10.93
C THR A 41 -10.72 -10.64 10.70
N ASP A 42 -10.16 -11.18 11.79
CA ASP A 42 -9.29 -12.36 11.79
C ASP A 42 -8.03 -12.23 10.91
N ALA A 43 -7.56 -11.01 10.64
CA ALA A 43 -6.29 -10.73 9.96
C ALA A 43 -5.82 -9.31 10.26
N VAL A 44 -4.56 -9.03 9.92
CA VAL A 44 -3.92 -7.71 10.09
C VAL A 44 -3.55 -7.13 8.73
N GLY A 45 -3.87 -5.87 8.55
CA GLY A 45 -3.53 -5.12 7.35
C GLY A 45 -4.37 -3.84 7.28
N PRO A 46 -4.15 -2.99 6.28
CA PRO A 46 -3.23 -3.19 5.15
C PRO A 46 -1.99 -2.29 5.16
N GLU A 47 -0.95 -2.67 4.42
CA GLU A 47 0.21 -1.80 4.11
C GLU A 47 -0.03 -0.95 2.86
N SER A 48 -0.78 -1.48 1.88
CA SER A 48 -1.12 -0.82 0.62
C SER A 48 -2.61 -0.91 0.30
N VAL A 49 -3.10 0.10 -0.43
CA VAL A 49 -4.48 0.23 -0.88
C VAL A 49 -4.51 0.62 -2.36
N ALA A 50 -5.41 0.01 -3.13
CA ALA A 50 -5.64 0.36 -4.52
C ALA A 50 -7.14 0.50 -4.82
N PHE A 51 -7.46 1.32 -5.81
CA PHE A 51 -8.81 1.46 -6.33
C PHE A 51 -8.83 1.01 -7.78
N HIS A 52 -9.86 0.29 -8.16
CA HIS A 52 -10.04 -0.09 -9.56
C HIS A 52 -10.24 1.18 -10.40
N PRO A 53 -9.75 1.23 -11.66
CA PRO A 53 -9.86 2.40 -12.53
C PRO A 53 -11.31 2.90 -12.76
N LEU A 54 -12.28 2.00 -12.65
CA LEU A 54 -13.71 2.32 -12.75
C LEU A 54 -14.37 2.76 -11.43
N GLY A 55 -13.58 3.01 -10.38
CA GLY A 55 -14.05 3.49 -9.07
C GLY A 55 -14.47 2.40 -8.08
N ASP A 56 -14.16 1.14 -8.37
CA ASP A 56 -14.47 0.01 -7.50
C ASP A 56 -13.40 -0.18 -6.40
N GLY A 57 -13.77 -0.81 -5.28
CA GLY A 57 -12.89 -1.01 -4.12
C GLY A 57 -13.27 -0.14 -2.90
N PRO A 58 -12.33 0.13 -1.97
CA PRO A 58 -10.89 -0.18 -2.03
C PRO A 58 -10.55 -1.68 -2.04
N TYR A 59 -9.36 -2.00 -2.56
CA TYR A 59 -8.70 -3.30 -2.52
C TYR A 59 -7.46 -3.19 -1.64
N VAL A 60 -7.19 -4.22 -0.84
CA VAL A 60 -6.05 -4.22 0.10
C VAL A 60 -5.50 -5.62 0.32
N GLY A 61 -4.21 -5.73 0.63
CA GLY A 61 -3.55 -6.97 1.06
C GLY A 61 -3.56 -7.15 2.59
N ILE A 62 -3.73 -8.38 3.06
CA ILE A 62 -3.81 -8.70 4.50
C ILE A 62 -2.89 -9.86 4.90
N SER A 63 -2.72 -10.08 6.21
CA SER A 63 -1.68 -10.96 6.79
C SER A 63 -1.86 -12.44 6.49
N ASP A 64 -3.07 -12.86 6.12
CA ASP A 64 -3.35 -14.25 5.71
C ASP A 64 -3.09 -14.51 4.21
N GLY A 65 -2.47 -13.56 3.50
CA GLY A 65 -2.14 -13.67 2.09
C GLY A 65 -3.30 -13.41 1.12
N ARG A 66 -4.48 -13.00 1.61
CA ARG A 66 -5.58 -12.57 0.74
C ARG A 66 -5.39 -11.14 0.26
N ILE A 67 -5.90 -10.90 -0.94
CA ILE A 67 -6.39 -9.60 -1.36
C ILE A 67 -7.88 -9.55 -1.05
N ILE A 68 -8.29 -8.57 -0.25
CA ILE A 68 -9.70 -8.31 0.06
C ILE A 68 -10.16 -7.01 -0.58
N LYS A 69 -11.46 -6.91 -0.80
CA LYS A 69 -12.10 -5.75 -1.42
C LYS A 69 -13.33 -5.34 -0.61
N TRP A 70 -13.50 -4.04 -0.42
CA TRP A 70 -14.68 -3.50 0.25
C TRP A 70 -15.89 -3.57 -0.68
N GLN A 71 -17.01 -4.09 -0.18
CA GLN A 71 -18.31 -4.08 -0.84
C GLN A 71 -19.20 -3.03 -0.17
N PRO A 72 -19.36 -1.82 -0.75
CA PRO A 72 -20.09 -0.74 -0.09
C PRO A 72 -21.57 -1.07 0.13
N ASN A 73 -22.21 -1.80 -0.78
CA ASN A 73 -23.62 -2.17 -0.62
C ASN A 73 -23.86 -3.15 0.54
N GLU A 74 -22.86 -3.98 0.85
CA GLU A 74 -22.95 -5.02 1.87
C GLU A 74 -22.25 -4.62 3.18
N HIS A 75 -21.57 -3.46 3.20
CA HIS A 75 -20.77 -2.97 4.31
C HIS A 75 -19.82 -4.04 4.88
N ARG A 76 -19.16 -4.78 3.99
CA ARG A 76 -18.22 -5.84 4.39
C ARG A 76 -17.06 -6.00 3.41
N TRP A 77 -16.00 -6.61 3.91
CA TRP A 77 -14.92 -7.12 3.09
C TRP A 77 -15.31 -8.45 2.44
N ILE A 78 -14.93 -8.61 1.17
CA ILE A 78 -14.94 -9.89 0.46
C ILE A 78 -13.52 -10.28 0.06
N SER A 79 -13.25 -11.58 0.04
CA SER A 79 -12.03 -12.08 -0.61
C SER A 79 -12.13 -11.84 -2.11
N PHE A 80 -11.13 -11.18 -2.67
CA PHE A 80 -10.97 -10.99 -4.12
C PHE A 80 -9.98 -12.00 -4.69
N GLY A 81 -8.87 -12.26 -3.99
CA GLY A 81 -7.91 -13.27 -4.41
C GLY A 81 -6.93 -13.69 -3.33
N ILE A 82 -6.05 -14.63 -3.68
CA ILE A 82 -5.03 -15.24 -2.82
C ILE A 82 -3.69 -15.28 -3.55
N THR A 83 -2.59 -15.12 -2.81
CA THR A 83 -1.24 -15.15 -3.38
C THR A 83 -0.58 -16.53 -3.32
N SER A 84 -1.08 -17.45 -2.48
CA SER A 84 -0.60 -18.82 -2.36
C SER A 84 -1.74 -19.85 -2.46
N PRO A 85 -1.56 -20.99 -3.17
CA PRO A 85 -2.59 -22.01 -3.32
C PRO A 85 -2.75 -22.93 -2.10
N ASN A 86 -1.69 -23.17 -1.31
CA ASN A 86 -1.77 -24.00 -0.11
C ASN A 86 -2.09 -23.11 1.10
N ARG A 87 -3.31 -23.23 1.63
CA ARG A 87 -3.85 -22.30 2.63
C ARG A 87 -4.28 -22.95 3.93
N GLU A 88 -3.85 -24.19 4.19
CA GLU A 88 -4.14 -24.84 5.47
C GLU A 88 -3.50 -24.04 6.63
N GLY A 89 -4.33 -23.56 7.56
CA GLY A 89 -3.89 -22.76 8.70
C GLY A 89 -3.58 -21.29 8.39
N CYS A 90 -3.97 -20.78 7.21
CA CYS A 90 -3.75 -19.37 6.85
C CYS A 90 -4.80 -18.41 7.40
N GLU A 91 -6.02 -18.88 7.68
CA GLU A 91 -7.13 -18.04 8.12
C GLU A 91 -7.51 -18.33 9.56
N GLY A 92 -7.90 -17.28 10.30
CA GLY A 92 -8.31 -17.37 11.69
C GLY A 92 -7.55 -16.38 12.56
N LYS A 93 -7.70 -16.52 13.89
CA LYS A 93 -7.03 -15.62 14.86
C LYS A 93 -5.58 -16.02 15.15
N ASP A 94 -5.00 -16.87 14.32
CA ASP A 94 -3.66 -17.38 14.49
C ASP A 94 -2.62 -16.29 14.24
N ASP A 95 -1.40 -16.52 14.74
CA ASP A 95 -0.26 -15.67 14.45
C ASP A 95 0.20 -15.86 12.99
N HIS A 96 -0.31 -14.98 12.13
CA HIS A 96 -0.03 -15.01 10.70
C HIS A 96 1.46 -14.84 10.36
N GLU A 97 2.25 -14.14 11.19
CA GLU A 97 3.67 -13.87 10.93
C GLU A 97 4.44 -15.18 10.70
N THR A 98 4.17 -16.19 11.52
CA THR A 98 4.81 -17.51 11.43
C THR A 98 4.46 -18.29 10.16
N ARG A 99 3.43 -17.88 9.43
CA ARG A 99 2.92 -18.57 8.24
C ARG A 99 2.93 -17.70 6.98
N GLU A 100 3.43 -16.47 7.02
CA GLU A 100 3.49 -15.61 5.83
C GLU A 100 4.25 -16.28 4.68
N HIS A 101 5.29 -17.07 4.96
CA HIS A 101 6.03 -17.86 3.97
C HIS A 101 5.21 -18.96 3.28
N ILE A 102 4.09 -19.38 3.87
CA ILE A 102 3.14 -20.36 3.30
C ILE A 102 1.96 -19.64 2.66
N CYS A 103 1.37 -18.69 3.39
CA CYS A 103 0.13 -18.02 3.04
C CYS A 103 0.32 -16.89 2.02
N GLY A 104 1.51 -16.31 1.99
CA GLY A 104 1.84 -15.06 1.32
C GLY A 104 1.60 -13.85 2.23
N ARG A 105 2.24 -12.74 1.87
CA ARG A 105 2.06 -11.43 2.51
C ARG A 105 2.10 -10.33 1.45
N PRO A 106 0.96 -9.96 0.85
CA PRO A 106 0.88 -8.88 -0.12
C PRO A 106 1.10 -7.52 0.56
N LEU A 107 2.26 -6.91 0.30
CA LEU A 107 2.68 -5.63 0.89
C LEU A 107 2.33 -4.44 -0.02
N GLY A 108 2.38 -4.64 -1.34
CA GLY A 108 2.11 -3.60 -2.34
C GLY A 108 1.18 -4.08 -3.45
N ILE A 109 0.26 -3.21 -3.88
CA ILE A 109 -0.67 -3.51 -4.97
C ILE A 109 -0.89 -2.30 -5.87
N CYS A 110 -1.05 -2.52 -7.18
CA CYS A 110 -1.37 -1.47 -8.15
C CYS A 110 -2.19 -2.05 -9.32
N PHE A 111 -3.22 -1.33 -9.75
CA PHE A 111 -4.00 -1.72 -10.93
C PHE A 111 -3.32 -1.23 -12.21
N HIS A 112 -3.34 -2.07 -13.24
CA HIS A 112 -3.09 -1.62 -14.61
C HIS A 112 -4.40 -1.03 -15.17
N GLU A 113 -4.39 0.25 -15.53
CA GLU A 113 -5.61 1.01 -15.79
C GLU A 113 -6.41 0.50 -16.99
N SER A 114 -5.72 0.09 -18.05
CA SER A 114 -6.37 -0.36 -19.28
C SER A 114 -6.86 -1.80 -19.24
N THR A 115 -6.19 -2.71 -18.51
CA THR A 115 -6.57 -4.14 -18.47
C THR A 115 -7.45 -4.47 -17.27
N GLY A 116 -7.39 -3.67 -16.21
CA GLY A 116 -8.05 -3.97 -14.94
C GLY A 116 -7.36 -5.08 -14.14
N ASP A 117 -6.16 -5.52 -14.57
CA ASP A 117 -5.37 -6.48 -13.81
C ASP A 117 -4.79 -5.82 -12.55
N LEU A 118 -4.83 -6.54 -11.43
CA LEU A 118 -4.21 -6.12 -10.17
C LEU A 118 -2.84 -6.78 -10.03
N TYR A 119 -1.79 -5.96 -10.03
CA TYR A 119 -0.42 -6.39 -9.78
C TYR A 119 -0.11 -6.35 -8.30
N ILE A 120 0.62 -7.35 -7.82
CA ILE A 120 0.89 -7.58 -6.40
C ILE A 120 2.38 -7.78 -6.18
N ALA A 121 2.93 -7.05 -5.22
CA ALA A 121 4.20 -7.28 -4.58
C ALA A 121 3.93 -8.08 -3.30
N ASP A 122 4.13 -9.39 -3.36
CA ASP A 122 4.06 -10.28 -2.20
C ASP A 122 5.47 -10.50 -1.64
N ALA A 123 5.60 -10.38 -0.32
CA ALA A 123 6.87 -10.56 0.35
C ALA A 123 7.49 -11.91 0.02
N TYR A 124 6.74 -13.02 0.06
CA TYR A 124 7.26 -14.38 -0.08
C TYR A 124 6.97 -15.03 -1.44
N MET A 125 6.00 -14.49 -2.19
CA MET A 125 5.59 -15.02 -3.50
C MET A 125 6.10 -14.17 -4.67
N GLY A 126 6.79 -13.05 -4.40
CA GLY A 126 7.38 -12.19 -5.42
C GLY A 126 6.36 -11.32 -6.15
N LEU A 127 6.55 -11.13 -7.46
CA LEU A 127 5.61 -10.35 -8.29
C LEU A 127 4.53 -11.27 -8.86
N LEU A 128 3.29 -10.93 -8.57
CA LEU A 128 2.10 -11.66 -8.99
C LEU A 128 1.10 -10.74 -9.69
N LYS A 129 0.13 -11.33 -10.37
CA LYS A 129 -1.05 -10.63 -10.89
C LYS A 129 -2.34 -11.39 -10.63
N LEU A 130 -3.43 -10.66 -10.44
CA LEU A 130 -4.81 -11.14 -10.51
C LEU A 130 -5.51 -10.48 -11.69
N GLY A 131 -6.30 -11.24 -12.43
CA GLY A 131 -7.21 -10.65 -13.42
C GLY A 131 -8.40 -9.95 -12.77
N PRO A 132 -9.27 -9.29 -13.56
CA PRO A 132 -10.44 -8.57 -13.05
C PRO A 132 -11.43 -9.45 -12.24
N ALA A 133 -11.44 -10.76 -12.49
CA ALA A 133 -12.27 -11.71 -11.77
C ALA A 133 -11.70 -12.15 -10.40
N GLY A 134 -10.45 -11.77 -10.08
CA GLY A 134 -9.77 -12.23 -8.87
C GLY A 134 -9.33 -13.71 -8.95
N GLY A 135 -9.34 -14.39 -7.81
CA GLY A 135 -8.96 -15.81 -7.70
C GLY A 135 -7.53 -16.05 -7.23
N LEU A 136 -6.83 -17.04 -7.80
CA LEU A 136 -5.43 -17.34 -7.48
C LEU A 136 -4.51 -16.48 -8.32
N ALA A 137 -3.62 -15.74 -7.66
CA ALA A 137 -2.66 -14.88 -8.33
C ALA A 137 -1.61 -15.70 -9.08
N THR A 138 -1.23 -15.22 -10.27
CA THR A 138 -0.23 -15.88 -11.12
C THR A 138 1.10 -15.12 -11.09
N PRO A 139 2.25 -15.80 -11.00
CA PRO A 139 3.55 -15.15 -11.11
C PRO A 139 3.73 -14.41 -12.43
N ILE A 140 4.39 -13.26 -12.40
CA ILE A 140 4.75 -12.51 -13.59
C ILE A 140 6.20 -12.87 -13.98
N PRO A 141 6.46 -13.26 -15.24
CA PRO A 141 7.83 -13.50 -15.69
C PRO A 141 8.66 -12.22 -15.60
N THR A 142 9.74 -12.24 -14.83
CA THR A 142 10.72 -11.15 -14.84
C THR A 142 11.79 -11.47 -15.89
N HIS A 143 11.94 -10.59 -16.90
CA HIS A 143 13.01 -10.69 -17.90
C HIS A 143 14.42 -10.64 -17.28
N ALA A 144 14.52 -10.22 -16.00
CA ALA A 144 15.77 -9.96 -15.31
C ALA A 144 16.51 -11.22 -14.82
N GLN A 145 15.92 -12.43 -14.78
CA GLN A 145 16.68 -13.61 -14.35
C GLN A 145 16.16 -14.96 -14.89
N PRO A 146 17.06 -15.84 -15.38
CA PRO A 146 16.77 -17.24 -15.69
C PRO A 146 16.69 -18.17 -14.45
N GLN A 147 16.74 -17.61 -13.23
CA GLN A 147 16.62 -18.33 -11.97
C GLN A 147 15.72 -17.54 -11.01
N PRO A 148 14.81 -18.18 -10.26
CA PRO A 148 13.97 -17.47 -9.29
C PRO A 148 14.86 -16.75 -8.27
N ILE A 149 14.55 -15.48 -7.97
CA ILE A 149 15.23 -14.72 -6.91
C ILE A 149 15.10 -15.56 -5.63
N PRO A 150 16.19 -16.11 -5.09
CA PRO A 150 16.12 -16.84 -3.84
C PRO A 150 15.78 -15.80 -2.77
N SER A 151 14.81 -16.11 -1.91
CA SER A 151 14.27 -15.22 -0.86
C SER A 151 13.68 -13.93 -1.40
N THR A 152 12.40 -13.94 -1.80
CA THR A 152 11.71 -12.69 -2.08
C THR A 152 11.45 -11.96 -0.75
N PHE A 153 11.67 -10.66 -0.77
CA PHE A 153 11.12 -9.67 0.18
C PHE A 153 10.64 -8.48 -0.67
N THR A 154 9.79 -8.77 -1.65
CA THR A 154 9.21 -7.75 -2.53
C THR A 154 8.20 -6.93 -1.75
N ASN A 155 8.31 -5.61 -1.80
CA ASN A 155 7.58 -4.74 -0.88
C ASN A 155 6.50 -3.93 -1.59
N SER A 156 6.89 -3.03 -2.48
CA SER A 156 5.95 -2.19 -3.22
C SER A 156 6.22 -2.21 -4.71
N LEU A 157 5.19 -1.92 -5.51
CA LEU A 157 5.29 -1.76 -6.95
C LEU A 157 4.41 -0.61 -7.44
N ASP A 158 4.76 -0.08 -8.61
CA ASP A 158 3.94 0.86 -9.38
C ASP A 158 4.10 0.57 -10.87
N ILE A 159 3.14 1.04 -11.68
CA ILE A 159 3.03 0.73 -13.11
C ILE A 159 3.04 2.02 -13.91
N ASN A 160 3.97 2.12 -14.87
CA ASN A 160 3.85 3.13 -15.92
C ASN A 160 2.69 2.75 -16.84
N GLN A 161 1.56 3.43 -16.67
CA GLN A 161 0.31 3.13 -17.41
C GLN A 161 0.43 3.35 -18.92
N SER A 162 1.44 4.09 -19.41
CA SER A 162 1.64 4.35 -20.84
C SER A 162 2.25 3.18 -21.61
N ASP A 163 3.12 2.40 -20.98
CA ASP A 163 3.86 1.30 -21.63
C ASP A 163 3.76 -0.04 -20.87
N GLY A 164 3.11 -0.07 -19.70
CA GLY A 164 2.93 -1.26 -18.88
C GLY A 164 4.19 -1.66 -18.09
N SER A 165 5.23 -0.82 -18.04
CA SER A 165 6.44 -1.12 -17.27
C SER A 165 6.14 -1.15 -15.77
N ILE A 166 6.59 -2.21 -15.11
CA ILE A 166 6.41 -2.41 -13.66
C ILE A 166 7.72 -2.04 -12.95
N TYR A 167 7.63 -1.09 -12.03
CA TYR A 167 8.72 -0.73 -11.13
C TYR A 167 8.41 -1.30 -9.77
N PHE A 168 9.37 -1.97 -9.13
CA PHE A 168 9.15 -2.60 -7.83
C PHE A 168 10.37 -2.47 -6.94
N THR A 169 10.13 -2.65 -5.65
CA THR A 169 11.15 -2.62 -4.61
C THR A 169 11.32 -4.00 -4.01
N HIS A 170 12.58 -4.34 -3.73
CA HIS A 170 12.96 -5.55 -3.03
C HIS A 170 13.73 -5.13 -1.78
N THR A 171 13.19 -5.41 -0.60
CA THR A 171 13.67 -4.83 0.66
C THR A 171 15.05 -5.38 1.07
N SER A 172 15.31 -6.67 0.87
CA SER A 172 16.59 -7.27 1.23
C SER A 172 16.86 -8.55 0.45
N SER A 173 18.10 -8.74 0.00
CA SER A 173 18.59 -9.99 -0.59
C SER A 173 19.15 -10.99 0.45
N LEU A 174 19.10 -10.63 1.73
CA LEU A 174 19.67 -11.43 2.83
C LEU A 174 18.62 -11.85 3.85
N TYR A 175 17.62 -11.00 4.07
CA TYR A 175 16.58 -11.21 5.07
C TYR A 175 15.23 -11.41 4.39
N HIS A 176 14.38 -12.21 5.02
CA HIS A 176 12.95 -12.24 4.74
C HIS A 176 12.22 -11.31 5.71
N ARG A 177 10.94 -11.08 5.45
CA ARG A 177 10.05 -10.37 6.37
C ARG A 177 9.91 -11.12 7.70
#